data_AF-D3CVN2-F1
#
_entry.id   AF-D3CVN2-F1
#
_cell.length_a   1.000
_cell.length_b   1.000
_cell.length_c   1.000
_cell.angle_alpha   90.00
_cell.angle_beta   90.00
_cell.angle_gamma   90.00
#
_symmetry.space_group_name_H-M   'P 1'
#
loop_
_entity.id
_entity.type
_entity.pdbx_description
1 polymer ?
#
loop_
_entity_poly.entity_id
_entity_poly.type
_entity_poly.pdbx_seq_one_letter_code
_entity_poly.pdbx_strand_id
1 'polypeptide(L)'
;MDQTSSTAGLGMAQGVRRMVAVVAVAALTFVGAGCGSSDKDDSKPPVDASVLGPDQVATGTPIKFGVVSDGQTPAFDNTIQLDAAEAVTKYLNQHRNGVGGHPIELVTCETQNDPSKASDCANQFVRENITLAVFGEIATMAPVWKPLHDAKIPVFTYATTEAEAILDKDSTFVLASQIAGLADVAIGVAKANKIKKVTAVVIDVPQATAFYDAVGKQVFADAGIDLKVVKVPVGTADMSSQMAEIASGGPTEVHIIGNDAFCIAAFNGLRAMSFDGPISVLNQCVSDSSRKAIGSYLEGVSMGSPLAIGDNDNKDLKLWNAIVATYGKEIDLSNSMGPTIFMTMMALYSALDGITGDVTPESVIAKIKAAGSLPVPASGDLTFRCNGKAYALTPAVCIRGTLLTTLDEDGNPTLPYRATGNSPVED
;
A
#
# COMPACT_ATOMS: atom_id res chain seq x y z
N MET A 1 -48.71 15.50 23.56
CA MET A 1 -48.57 16.97 23.59
C MET A 1 -47.78 17.32 22.34
N ASP A 2 -48.32 17.20 21.13
CA ASP A 2 -49.52 17.78 20.51
C ASP A 2 -49.26 19.16 19.89
N GLN A 3 -49.83 19.36 18.70
CA GLN A 3 -49.79 20.47 17.72
C GLN A 3 -48.69 20.44 16.63
N THR A 4 -48.91 20.08 15.34
CA THR A 4 -49.88 20.49 14.27
C THR A 4 -49.72 21.95 13.82
N SER A 5 -49.40 22.29 12.56
CA SER A 5 -50.23 22.26 11.33
C SER A 5 -49.34 22.79 10.16
N SER A 6 -49.24 22.19 8.95
CA SER A 6 -50.16 22.02 7.80
C SER A 6 -50.50 23.30 7.00
N THR A 7 -50.16 23.30 5.70
CA THR A 7 -51.03 23.65 4.53
C THR A 7 -50.22 23.50 3.22
N ALA A 8 -50.54 22.52 2.36
CA ALA A 8 -51.39 22.60 1.14
C ALA A 8 -50.60 23.04 -0.11
N GLY A 9 -50.66 22.42 -1.31
CA GLY A 9 -51.54 21.38 -1.87
C GLY A 9 -51.94 21.77 -3.31
N LEU A 10 -52.10 20.78 -4.19
CA LEU A 10 -52.66 20.78 -5.57
C LEU A 10 -51.73 21.22 -6.73
N GLY A 11 -51.68 20.54 -7.88
CA GLY A 11 -52.43 19.38 -8.37
C GLY A 11 -51.98 18.94 -9.79
N MET A 12 -52.13 17.63 -10.02
CA MET A 12 -52.18 16.85 -11.29
C MET A 12 -53.09 17.47 -12.38
N ALA A 13 -53.10 17.13 -13.67
CA ALA A 13 -52.41 16.19 -14.57
C ALA A 13 -52.90 16.46 -16.02
N GLN A 14 -52.33 15.73 -16.99
CA GLN A 14 -52.96 15.14 -18.20
C GLN A 14 -52.32 15.52 -19.54
N GLY A 15 -52.08 14.50 -20.37
CA GLY A 15 -51.95 14.67 -21.83
C GLY A 15 -51.09 13.63 -22.55
N VAL A 16 -51.62 12.44 -22.80
CA VAL A 16 -51.02 11.39 -23.64
C VAL A 16 -51.24 11.72 -25.13
N ARG A 17 -50.23 11.54 -26.00
CA ARG A 17 -50.43 11.12 -27.40
C ARG A 17 -49.19 10.45 -28.02
N ARG A 18 -49.46 9.40 -28.80
CA ARG A 18 -48.57 8.36 -29.37
C ARG A 18 -47.99 8.72 -30.76
N MET A 19 -46.95 7.94 -31.14
CA MET A 19 -46.51 7.54 -32.50
C MET A 19 -45.78 8.66 -33.31
N VAL A 20 -44.70 8.46 -34.07
CA VAL A 20 -44.27 7.40 -35.03
C VAL A 20 -42.72 7.37 -35.17
N ALA A 21 -42.15 6.21 -35.51
CA ALA A 21 -40.74 6.03 -35.91
C ALA A 21 -40.51 6.23 -37.43
N VAL A 22 -39.36 6.81 -37.84
CA VAL A 22 -38.77 6.63 -39.20
C VAL A 22 -37.23 6.64 -39.11
N VAL A 23 -36.63 5.78 -39.92
CA VAL A 23 -35.22 5.40 -40.10
C VAL A 23 -34.52 6.27 -41.15
N ALA A 24 -33.19 6.35 -41.09
CA ALA A 24 -32.22 6.30 -42.22
C ALA A 24 -31.28 7.50 -42.47
N VAL A 25 -29.98 7.24 -42.24
CA VAL A 25 -28.83 7.29 -43.17
C VAL A 25 -28.36 8.62 -43.82
N ALA A 26 -27.02 8.77 -43.78
CA ALA A 26 -26.09 9.41 -44.73
C ALA A 26 -25.36 10.70 -44.31
N ALA A 27 -24.08 10.49 -44.01
CA ALA A 27 -22.89 11.31 -44.21
C ALA A 27 -23.00 12.60 -45.06
N LEU A 28 -22.34 13.66 -44.59
CA LEU A 28 -21.51 14.53 -45.42
C LEU A 28 -20.52 15.34 -44.56
N THR A 29 -19.26 15.18 -44.92
CA THR A 29 -18.06 15.87 -44.44
C THR A 29 -18.15 17.39 -44.61
N PHE A 30 -17.81 18.14 -43.56
CA PHE A 30 -17.36 19.52 -43.68
C PHE A 30 -16.00 19.67 -42.99
N VAL A 31 -14.99 19.99 -43.79
CA VAL A 31 -13.68 20.46 -43.34
C VAL A 31 -13.89 21.87 -42.80
N GLY A 32 -13.70 22.03 -41.49
CA GLY A 32 -13.68 23.32 -40.82
C GLY A 32 -12.40 23.41 -40.00
N ALA A 33 -11.37 24.03 -40.58
CA ALA A 33 -10.22 24.53 -39.82
C ALA A 33 -10.72 25.64 -38.88
N GLY A 34 -11.00 25.28 -37.63
CA GLY A 34 -11.31 26.19 -36.54
C GLY A 34 -10.15 26.17 -35.54
N CYS A 35 -9.37 27.24 -35.53
CA CYS A 35 -8.42 27.55 -34.47
C CYS A 35 -9.24 27.74 -33.18
N GLY A 36 -9.19 26.76 -32.29
CA GLY A 36 -9.86 26.79 -30.99
C GLY A 36 -8.84 26.48 -29.90
N SER A 37 -8.76 27.38 -28.93
CA SER A 37 -7.86 27.35 -27.78
C SER A 37 -7.75 25.94 -27.18
N SER A 38 -6.52 25.47 -26.99
CA SER A 38 -6.19 24.18 -26.42
C SER A 38 -6.55 24.16 -24.93
N ASP A 39 -7.80 23.83 -24.62
CA ASP A 39 -8.13 23.23 -23.33
C ASP A 39 -7.58 21.80 -23.37
N LYS A 40 -6.51 21.58 -22.60
CA LYS A 40 -5.94 20.26 -22.36
C LYS A 40 -6.97 19.46 -21.57
N ASP A 41 -7.79 18.72 -22.30
CA ASP A 41 -8.59 17.65 -21.74
C ASP A 41 -7.61 16.53 -21.38
N ASP A 42 -7.27 16.43 -20.08
CA ASP A 42 -6.43 15.36 -19.49
C ASP A 42 -7.18 14.03 -19.58
N SER A 43 -7.33 13.55 -20.82
CA SER A 43 -7.81 12.22 -21.13
C SER A 43 -6.69 11.25 -20.78
N LYS A 44 -6.80 10.62 -19.60
CA LYS A 44 -5.95 9.49 -19.21
C LYS A 44 -5.87 8.51 -20.39
N PRO A 45 -4.68 8.05 -20.80
CA PRO A 45 -4.55 7.09 -21.88
C PRO A 45 -5.46 5.87 -21.64
N PRO A 46 -6.10 5.31 -22.69
CA PRO A 46 -6.91 4.11 -22.53
C PRO A 46 -6.06 2.99 -21.91
N VAL A 47 -6.59 2.35 -20.87
CA VAL A 47 -5.94 1.19 -20.24
C VAL A 47 -6.09 -0.03 -21.14
N ASP A 48 -4.98 -0.68 -21.48
CA ASP A 48 -4.98 -1.89 -22.31
C ASP A 48 -5.45 -3.10 -21.50
N ALA A 49 -6.70 -3.52 -21.70
CA ALA A 49 -7.27 -4.68 -21.01
C ALA A 49 -6.65 -6.02 -21.43
N SER A 50 -5.91 -6.09 -22.55
CA SER A 50 -5.30 -7.35 -23.01
C SER A 50 -4.21 -7.86 -22.06
N VAL A 51 -3.64 -6.98 -21.23
CA VAL A 51 -2.64 -7.34 -20.22
C VAL A 51 -3.19 -8.23 -19.10
N LEU A 52 -4.52 -8.31 -18.94
CA LEU A 52 -5.16 -9.24 -18.00
C LEU A 52 -4.89 -10.70 -18.38
N GLY A 53 -4.64 -10.98 -19.67
CA GLY A 53 -4.52 -12.32 -20.20
C GLY A 53 -5.88 -12.97 -20.51
N PRO A 54 -5.87 -14.20 -21.05
CA PRO A 54 -7.11 -14.91 -21.38
C PRO A 54 -7.91 -15.28 -20.11
N ASP A 55 -9.21 -15.52 -20.26
CA ASP A 55 -10.01 -16.11 -19.19
C ASP A 55 -9.46 -17.51 -18.85
N GLN A 56 -9.19 -17.73 -17.57
CA GLN A 56 -8.85 -19.01 -16.96
C GLN A 56 -9.61 -19.09 -15.65
N VAL A 57 -10.92 -19.31 -15.74
CA VAL A 57 -11.82 -19.22 -14.60
C VAL A 57 -11.58 -20.37 -13.63
N ALA A 58 -11.45 -20.07 -12.34
CA ALA A 58 -11.38 -21.08 -11.29
C ALA A 58 -12.73 -21.84 -11.18
N THR A 59 -12.69 -23.17 -11.16
CA THR A 59 -13.91 -24.01 -11.14
C THR A 59 -13.97 -25.01 -9.99
N GLY A 60 -12.95 -25.07 -9.14
CA GLY A 60 -12.92 -25.93 -7.96
C GLY A 60 -13.85 -25.46 -6.84
N THR A 61 -13.80 -26.16 -5.70
CA THR A 61 -14.51 -25.73 -4.48
C THR A 61 -13.92 -24.41 -3.97
N PRO A 62 -14.73 -23.41 -3.58
CA PRO A 62 -14.18 -22.16 -3.06
C PRO A 62 -13.34 -22.34 -1.79
N ILE A 63 -12.30 -21.52 -1.66
CA ILE A 63 -11.50 -21.37 -0.44
C ILE A 63 -11.61 -19.95 0.07
N LYS A 64 -11.54 -19.75 1.38
CA LYS A 64 -11.74 -18.44 1.99
C LYS A 64 -10.42 -17.80 2.39
N PHE A 65 -10.16 -16.58 1.91
CA PHE A 65 -9.04 -15.76 2.39
C PHE A 65 -9.58 -14.62 3.24
N GLY A 66 -8.99 -14.42 4.42
CA GLY A 66 -9.25 -13.24 5.24
C GLY A 66 -8.45 -12.05 4.70
N VAL A 67 -9.05 -10.86 4.67
CA VAL A 67 -8.32 -9.60 4.42
C VAL A 67 -8.70 -8.60 5.50
N VAL A 68 -7.70 -8.07 6.20
CA VAL A 68 -7.93 -7.13 7.29
C VAL A 68 -7.20 -5.80 7.03
N SER A 69 -7.87 -4.69 7.31
CA SER A 69 -7.34 -3.33 7.23
C SER A 69 -7.92 -2.49 8.36
N ASP A 70 -7.32 -1.35 8.69
CA ASP A 70 -7.96 -0.38 9.59
C ASP A 70 -9.21 0.20 8.94
N GLY A 71 -9.32 0.19 7.61
CA GLY A 71 -10.45 0.76 6.89
C GLY A 71 -10.60 2.24 7.21
N GLN A 72 -11.83 2.71 7.35
CA GLN A 72 -12.10 4.10 7.71
C GLN A 72 -11.93 4.33 9.22
N THR A 73 -11.04 5.26 9.59
CA THR A 73 -10.91 5.80 10.94
C THR A 73 -11.25 7.29 10.98
N PRO A 74 -11.41 7.92 12.16
CA PRO A 74 -11.54 9.37 12.24
C PRO A 74 -10.30 10.16 11.75
N ALA A 75 -9.13 9.51 11.69
CA ALA A 75 -7.86 10.16 11.42
C ALA A 75 -7.30 9.91 10.00
N PHE A 76 -7.67 8.80 9.39
CA PHE A 76 -7.23 8.36 8.08
C PHE A 76 -8.18 7.30 7.51
N ASP A 77 -8.06 7.05 6.21
CA ASP A 77 -8.89 6.07 5.49
C ASP A 77 -8.00 5.10 4.70
N ASN A 78 -8.09 3.82 5.07
CA ASN A 78 -7.41 2.71 4.41
C ASN A 78 -8.39 1.77 3.66
N THR A 79 -9.65 2.14 3.47
CA THR A 79 -10.67 1.33 2.75
C THR A 79 -10.21 0.87 1.37
N ILE A 80 -9.40 1.70 0.68
CA ILE A 80 -8.75 1.38 -0.60
C ILE A 80 -8.00 0.03 -0.58
N GLN A 81 -7.50 -0.41 0.56
CA GLN A 81 -6.83 -1.71 0.69
C GLN A 81 -7.81 -2.88 0.50
N LEU A 82 -9.03 -2.77 1.02
CA LEU A 82 -10.06 -3.79 0.86
C LEU A 82 -10.60 -3.79 -0.58
N ASP A 83 -10.82 -2.62 -1.17
CA ASP A 83 -11.24 -2.49 -2.57
C ASP A 83 -10.20 -3.06 -3.54
N ALA A 84 -8.92 -2.80 -3.28
CA ALA A 84 -7.82 -3.40 -4.02
C ALA A 84 -7.81 -4.92 -3.90
N ALA A 85 -8.00 -5.46 -2.69
CA ALA A 85 -8.04 -6.90 -2.48
C ALA A 85 -9.21 -7.56 -3.23
N GLU A 86 -10.39 -6.94 -3.23
CA GLU A 86 -11.54 -7.40 -4.01
C GLU A 86 -11.26 -7.40 -5.51
N ALA A 87 -10.68 -6.33 -6.04
CA ALA A 87 -10.36 -6.20 -7.46
C ALA A 87 -9.33 -7.26 -7.90
N VAL A 88 -8.27 -7.46 -7.11
CA VAL A 88 -7.24 -8.47 -7.37
C VAL A 88 -7.83 -9.88 -7.28
N THR A 89 -8.72 -10.15 -6.32
CA THR A 89 -9.35 -11.46 -6.19
C THR A 89 -10.21 -11.80 -7.41
N LYS A 90 -10.99 -10.84 -7.92
CA LYS A 90 -11.78 -11.03 -9.15
C LYS A 90 -10.88 -11.37 -10.33
N TYR A 91 -9.77 -10.63 -10.48
CA TYR A 91 -8.76 -10.92 -11.49
C TYR A 91 -8.19 -12.33 -11.34
N LEU A 92 -7.76 -12.72 -10.14
CA LEU A 92 -7.18 -14.04 -9.89
C LEU A 92 -8.17 -15.18 -10.19
N ASN A 93 -9.43 -15.01 -9.79
CA ASN A 93 -10.48 -16.00 -10.05
C ASN A 93 -10.87 -16.11 -11.52
N GLN A 94 -10.86 -15.01 -12.27
CA GLN A 94 -11.30 -14.99 -13.68
C GLN A 94 -10.17 -15.34 -14.65
N HIS A 95 -8.95 -14.83 -14.42
CA HIS A 95 -7.86 -14.89 -15.39
C HIS A 95 -6.71 -15.80 -14.97
N ARG A 96 -6.68 -16.25 -13.71
CA ARG A 96 -5.50 -16.94 -13.13
C ARG A 96 -5.84 -18.25 -12.41
N ASN A 97 -7.01 -18.81 -12.71
CA ASN A 97 -7.48 -20.11 -12.20
C ASN A 97 -7.55 -20.19 -10.66
N GLY A 98 -7.69 -19.05 -9.98
CA GLY A 98 -7.70 -18.99 -8.52
C GLY A 98 -6.44 -19.61 -7.92
N VAL A 99 -6.53 -20.20 -6.72
CA VAL A 99 -5.38 -20.88 -6.08
C VAL A 99 -5.53 -22.38 -6.24
N GLY A 100 -4.64 -23.00 -7.02
CA GLY A 100 -4.71 -24.45 -7.28
C GLY A 100 -6.00 -24.90 -7.98
N GLY A 101 -6.68 -24.01 -8.71
CA GLY A 101 -7.98 -24.27 -9.33
C GLY A 101 -9.19 -23.88 -8.48
N HIS A 102 -8.98 -23.47 -7.22
CA HIS A 102 -10.04 -23.08 -6.29
C HIS A 102 -10.32 -21.58 -6.38
N PRO A 103 -11.59 -21.17 -6.57
CA PRO A 103 -11.98 -19.77 -6.44
C PRO A 103 -11.69 -19.25 -5.03
N ILE A 104 -11.19 -18.03 -4.93
CA ILE A 104 -10.98 -17.32 -3.68
C ILE A 104 -12.26 -16.56 -3.32
N GLU A 105 -12.82 -16.84 -2.15
CA GLU A 105 -13.84 -16.03 -1.48
C GLU A 105 -13.18 -15.14 -0.44
N LEU A 106 -13.33 -13.82 -0.54
CA LEU A 106 -12.80 -12.92 0.46
C LEU A 106 -13.73 -12.78 1.66
N VAL A 107 -13.14 -12.86 2.84
CA VAL A 107 -13.73 -12.44 4.11
C VAL A 107 -12.99 -11.17 4.52
N THR A 108 -13.59 -10.01 4.28
CA THR A 108 -12.99 -8.72 4.64
C THR A 108 -13.38 -8.32 6.07
N CYS A 109 -12.50 -7.57 6.74
CA CYS A 109 -12.79 -6.99 8.05
C CYS A 109 -12.04 -5.67 8.27
N GLU A 110 -12.69 -4.74 8.97
CA GLU A 110 -12.10 -3.46 9.37
C GLU A 110 -11.87 -3.41 10.87
N THR A 111 -10.64 -3.09 11.27
CA THR A 111 -10.28 -2.93 12.69
C THR A 111 -10.55 -1.53 13.20
N GLN A 112 -10.62 -0.53 12.33
CA GLN A 112 -10.87 0.88 12.68
C GLN A 112 -9.91 1.42 13.76
N ASN A 113 -8.68 0.88 13.80
CA ASN A 113 -7.69 1.13 14.84
C ASN A 113 -8.23 0.91 16.27
N ASP A 114 -9.12 -0.06 16.45
CA ASP A 114 -9.74 -0.41 17.72
C ASP A 114 -9.40 -1.87 18.11
N PRO A 115 -8.80 -2.11 19.29
CA PRO A 115 -8.42 -3.47 19.71
C PRO A 115 -9.59 -4.45 19.88
N SER A 116 -10.79 -3.96 20.24
CA SER A 116 -11.99 -4.81 20.36
C SER A 116 -12.44 -5.26 18.98
N LYS A 117 -12.52 -4.34 18.02
CA LYS A 117 -12.89 -4.68 16.63
C LYS A 117 -11.84 -5.56 15.96
N ALA A 118 -10.56 -5.35 16.27
CA ALA A 118 -9.49 -6.24 15.85
C ALA A 118 -9.69 -7.68 16.38
N SER A 119 -10.08 -7.83 17.65
CA SER A 119 -10.44 -9.14 18.21
C SER A 119 -11.65 -9.76 17.51
N ASP A 120 -12.65 -8.94 17.16
CA ASP A 120 -13.83 -9.39 16.39
C ASP A 120 -13.45 -9.88 14.98
N CYS A 121 -12.52 -9.21 14.30
CA CYS A 121 -11.98 -9.67 13.02
C CYS A 121 -11.32 -11.04 13.14
N ALA A 122 -10.51 -11.24 14.18
CA ALA A 122 -9.86 -12.53 14.44
C ALA A 122 -10.92 -13.65 14.64
N ASN A 123 -11.93 -13.38 15.46
CA ASN A 123 -13.02 -14.30 15.74
C ASN A 123 -13.85 -14.61 14.47
N GLN A 124 -14.08 -13.61 13.62
CA GLN A 124 -14.73 -13.79 12.32
C GLN A 124 -13.92 -14.72 11.43
N PHE A 125 -12.62 -14.46 11.27
CA PHE A 125 -11.74 -15.28 10.43
C PHE A 125 -11.67 -16.73 10.88
N VAL A 126 -11.56 -16.98 12.19
CA VAL A 126 -11.59 -18.35 12.74
C VAL A 126 -12.95 -19.01 12.50
N ARG A 127 -14.06 -18.29 12.76
CA ARG A 127 -15.43 -18.81 12.56
C ARG A 127 -15.73 -19.12 11.09
N GLU A 128 -15.24 -18.29 10.18
CA GLU A 128 -15.41 -18.47 8.74
C GLU A 128 -14.50 -19.56 8.16
N ASN A 129 -13.57 -20.10 8.97
CA ASN A 129 -12.61 -21.13 8.59
C ASN A 129 -11.77 -20.71 7.37
N ILE A 130 -11.17 -19.52 7.44
CA ILE A 130 -10.28 -19.04 6.38
C ILE A 130 -9.02 -19.90 6.28
N THR A 131 -8.49 -20.03 5.07
CA THR A 131 -7.25 -20.77 4.80
C THR A 131 -6.00 -19.95 5.14
N LEU A 132 -6.06 -18.64 4.92
CA LEU A 132 -4.96 -17.70 5.12
C LEU A 132 -5.54 -16.28 5.29
N ALA A 133 -4.84 -15.44 6.05
CA ALA A 133 -5.15 -14.02 6.15
C ALA A 133 -4.08 -13.16 5.46
N VAL A 134 -4.53 -12.20 4.65
CA VAL A 134 -3.72 -11.09 4.13
C VAL A 134 -3.95 -9.87 5.00
N PHE A 135 -2.89 -9.30 5.54
CA PHE A 135 -2.99 -8.09 6.36
C PHE A 135 -2.60 -6.88 5.52
N GLY A 136 -3.50 -5.90 5.47
CA GLY A 136 -3.19 -4.53 5.12
C GLY A 136 -2.52 -3.80 6.29
N GLU A 137 -2.58 -2.48 6.27
CA GLU A 137 -2.04 -1.68 7.37
C GLU A 137 -3.08 -1.62 8.49
N ILE A 138 -2.68 -2.18 9.64
CA ILE A 138 -3.44 -2.12 10.89
C ILE A 138 -2.53 -1.74 12.04
N ALA A 139 -2.95 -0.76 12.83
CA ALA A 139 -2.25 -0.38 14.05
C ALA A 139 -2.49 -1.38 15.21
N THR A 140 -3.56 -2.17 15.14
CA THR A 140 -3.97 -3.15 16.16
C THR A 140 -3.70 -4.60 15.72
N MET A 141 -2.48 -4.88 15.27
CA MET A 141 -2.14 -6.20 14.72
C MET A 141 -2.22 -7.34 15.73
N ALA A 142 -1.68 -7.18 16.94
CA ALA A 142 -1.57 -8.27 17.91
C ALA A 142 -2.92 -8.96 18.24
N PRO A 143 -4.02 -8.21 18.50
CA PRO A 143 -5.34 -8.79 18.72
C PRO A 143 -5.90 -9.61 17.54
N VAL A 144 -5.50 -9.31 16.29
CA VAL A 144 -5.88 -10.12 15.12
C VAL A 144 -4.94 -11.31 14.95
N TRP A 145 -3.63 -11.06 15.03
CA TRP A 145 -2.60 -12.03 14.71
C TRP A 145 -2.57 -13.21 15.69
N LYS A 146 -2.66 -12.94 17.00
CA LYS A 146 -2.47 -13.98 18.02
C LYS A 146 -3.51 -15.12 17.92
N PRO A 147 -4.84 -14.85 17.78
CA PRO A 147 -5.81 -15.92 17.58
C PRO A 147 -5.59 -16.73 16.28
N LEU A 148 -5.17 -16.08 15.20
CA LEU A 148 -4.87 -16.77 13.94
C LEU A 148 -3.64 -17.68 14.08
N HIS A 149 -2.58 -17.19 14.73
CA HIS A 149 -1.39 -17.98 15.02
C HIS A 149 -1.70 -19.21 15.90
N ASP A 150 -2.54 -19.03 16.93
CA ASP A 150 -2.99 -20.13 17.78
C ASP A 150 -3.82 -21.16 17.01
N ALA A 151 -4.65 -20.69 16.07
CA ALA A 151 -5.42 -21.52 15.14
C ALA A 151 -4.61 -22.08 13.97
N LYS A 152 -3.31 -21.77 13.88
CA LYS A 152 -2.40 -22.18 12.77
C LYS A 152 -2.84 -21.68 11.39
N ILE A 153 -3.56 -20.58 11.34
CA ILE A 153 -3.90 -19.87 10.11
C ILE A 153 -2.71 -18.96 9.74
N PRO A 154 -2.09 -19.15 8.56
CA PRO A 154 -0.99 -18.30 8.14
C PRO A 154 -1.40 -16.86 7.88
N VAL A 155 -0.46 -15.96 8.17
CA VAL A 155 -0.57 -14.53 7.91
C VAL A 155 0.47 -14.13 6.87
N PHE A 156 0.01 -13.49 5.80
CA PHE A 156 0.86 -12.90 4.77
C PHE A 156 0.63 -11.39 4.76
N THR A 157 1.66 -10.60 4.99
CA THR A 157 1.54 -9.14 5.12
C THR A 157 2.62 -8.43 4.32
N TYR A 158 2.32 -7.21 3.89
CA TYR A 158 3.34 -6.33 3.36
C TYR A 158 4.40 -6.03 4.44
N ALA A 159 3.98 -5.40 5.55
CA ALA A 159 4.89 -4.89 6.56
C ALA A 159 4.28 -5.02 7.96
N THR A 160 5.15 -5.21 8.96
CA THR A 160 4.78 -5.14 10.36
C THR A 160 6.01 -4.88 11.23
N THR A 161 5.80 -4.24 12.36
CA THR A 161 6.75 -4.14 13.46
C THR A 161 6.24 -4.85 14.73
N GLU A 162 5.14 -5.61 14.63
CA GLU A 162 4.59 -6.36 15.75
C GLU A 162 5.54 -7.50 16.14
N ALA A 163 6.05 -7.44 17.37
CA ALA A 163 7.20 -8.21 17.80
C ALA A 163 6.97 -9.73 17.70
N GLU A 164 5.81 -10.21 18.16
CA GLU A 164 5.53 -11.65 18.11
C GLU A 164 5.33 -12.15 16.67
N ALA A 165 4.67 -11.34 15.82
CA ALA A 165 4.45 -11.68 14.42
C ALA A 165 5.76 -11.73 13.62
N ILE A 166 6.68 -10.79 13.83
CA ILE A 166 7.94 -10.75 13.07
C ILE A 166 8.93 -11.85 13.51
N LEU A 167 8.79 -12.36 14.74
CA LEU A 167 9.55 -13.47 15.29
C LEU A 167 8.97 -14.85 14.93
N ASP A 168 7.73 -14.90 14.41
CA ASP A 168 7.07 -16.14 14.03
C ASP A 168 7.65 -16.71 12.73
N LYS A 169 8.53 -17.70 12.89
CA LYS A 169 9.10 -18.49 11.79
C LYS A 169 8.12 -19.54 11.23
N ASP A 170 6.98 -19.77 11.87
CA ASP A 170 6.13 -20.93 11.60
C ASP A 170 5.02 -20.59 10.60
N SER A 171 4.33 -19.46 10.78
CA SER A 171 3.11 -19.14 10.03
C SER A 171 2.98 -17.69 9.56
N THR A 172 3.96 -16.83 9.83
CA THR A 172 3.92 -15.41 9.42
C THR A 172 4.94 -15.13 8.33
N PHE A 173 4.52 -14.38 7.32
CA PHE A 173 5.33 -14.03 6.16
C PHE A 173 5.20 -12.53 5.87
N VAL A 174 6.33 -11.82 5.88
CA VAL A 174 6.40 -10.35 5.76
C VAL A 174 7.16 -9.99 4.49
N LEU A 175 6.50 -9.25 3.60
CA LEU A 175 7.02 -8.88 2.28
C LEU A 175 7.78 -7.54 2.24
N ALA A 176 8.19 -7.03 3.40
CA ALA A 176 8.97 -5.81 3.54
C ALA A 176 10.12 -5.99 4.52
N SER A 177 11.28 -5.40 4.17
CA SER A 177 12.39 -5.24 5.10
C SER A 177 12.20 -3.94 5.89
N GLN A 178 11.93 -4.09 7.19
CA GLN A 178 11.79 -2.93 8.09
C GLN A 178 13.08 -2.12 8.16
N ILE A 179 14.24 -2.80 8.15
CA ILE A 179 15.55 -2.15 8.15
C ILE A 179 15.76 -1.35 6.86
N ALA A 180 15.43 -1.94 5.71
CA ALA A 180 15.64 -1.28 4.43
C ALA A 180 14.83 0.03 4.33
N GLY A 181 13.55 -0.01 4.74
CA GLY A 181 12.67 1.16 4.73
C GLY A 181 12.99 2.18 5.82
N LEU A 182 13.00 1.77 7.09
CA LEU A 182 13.03 2.67 8.24
C LEU A 182 14.45 3.13 8.63
N ALA A 183 15.49 2.52 8.06
CA ALA A 183 16.88 2.87 8.35
C ALA A 183 17.73 3.09 7.09
N ASP A 184 17.84 2.09 6.20
CA ASP A 184 18.83 2.16 5.11
C ASP A 184 18.59 3.31 4.13
N VAL A 185 17.33 3.69 3.89
CA VAL A 185 16.96 4.88 3.10
C VAL A 185 17.59 6.14 3.71
N ALA A 186 17.27 6.46 4.97
CA ALA A 186 17.76 7.65 5.65
C ALA A 186 19.28 7.63 5.85
N ILE A 187 19.86 6.48 6.23
CA ILE A 187 21.30 6.29 6.38
C ILE A 187 22.01 6.52 5.04
N GLY A 188 21.46 6.00 3.94
CA GLY A 188 21.99 6.18 2.60
C GLY A 188 22.03 7.65 2.20
N VAL A 189 20.93 8.37 2.42
CA VAL A 189 20.80 9.81 2.13
C VAL A 189 21.76 10.63 2.99
N ALA A 190 21.84 10.34 4.30
CA ALA A 190 22.78 11.01 5.19
C ALA A 190 24.23 10.79 4.74
N LYS A 191 24.62 9.56 4.40
CA LYS A 191 25.97 9.23 3.91
C LYS A 191 26.29 9.92 2.58
N ALA A 192 25.36 9.93 1.63
CA ALA A 192 25.53 10.61 0.34
C ALA A 192 25.78 12.12 0.51
N ASN A 193 25.11 12.72 1.51
CA ASN A 193 25.25 14.14 1.85
C ASN A 193 26.34 14.43 2.91
N LYS A 194 27.12 13.41 3.32
CA LYS A 194 28.18 13.51 4.35
C LYS A 194 27.65 14.03 5.70
N ILE A 195 26.39 13.77 6.00
CA ILE A 195 25.74 14.08 7.26
C ILE A 195 25.90 12.89 8.22
N LYS A 196 26.11 13.19 9.50
CA LYS A 196 26.31 12.19 10.57
C LYS A 196 25.11 12.02 11.50
N LYS A 197 24.01 12.73 11.21
CA LYS A 197 22.80 12.73 12.02
C LYS A 197 21.57 12.55 11.15
N VAL A 198 20.68 11.67 11.59
CA VAL A 198 19.34 11.50 11.04
C VAL A 198 18.35 11.91 12.12
N THR A 199 17.38 12.73 11.76
CA THR A 199 16.22 13.02 12.60
C THR A 199 14.99 12.41 11.94
N ALA A 200 14.54 11.28 12.49
CA ALA A 200 13.32 10.63 12.05
C ALA A 200 12.11 11.35 12.66
N VAL A 201 11.24 11.90 11.84
CA VAL A 201 9.93 12.45 12.23
C VAL A 201 8.88 11.39 11.92
N VAL A 202 8.33 10.80 12.98
CA VAL A 202 7.56 9.55 12.88
C VAL A 202 6.17 9.76 13.46
N ILE A 203 5.15 9.34 12.72
CA ILE A 203 3.78 9.28 13.23
C ILE A 203 3.70 8.34 14.45
N ASP A 204 3.08 8.81 15.54
CA ASP A 204 3.10 8.10 16.83
C ASP A 204 2.04 6.99 16.89
N VAL A 205 2.27 5.93 16.10
CA VAL A 205 1.56 4.66 16.18
C VAL A 205 2.55 3.51 16.37
N PRO A 206 2.17 2.42 17.05
CA PRO A 206 3.10 1.31 17.32
C PRO A 206 3.77 0.75 16.06
N GLN A 207 3.02 0.66 14.95
CA GLN A 207 3.51 0.16 13.66
C GLN A 207 4.70 0.98 13.11
N ALA A 208 4.76 2.28 13.39
CA ALA A 208 5.83 3.15 12.89
C ALA A 208 6.97 3.34 13.91
N THR A 209 6.67 3.21 15.20
CA THR A 209 7.60 3.57 16.28
C THR A 209 8.34 2.37 16.88
N ALA A 210 7.77 1.16 16.84
CA ALA A 210 8.33 0.00 17.53
C ALA A 210 9.74 -0.38 17.03
N PHE A 211 10.02 -0.23 15.73
CA PHE A 211 11.37 -0.43 15.19
C PHE A 211 12.40 0.49 15.86
N TYR A 212 12.07 1.78 15.97
CA TYR A 212 12.95 2.77 16.56
C TYR A 212 13.18 2.55 18.05
N ASP A 213 12.12 2.19 18.77
CA ASP A 213 12.17 1.90 20.21
C ASP A 213 13.00 0.65 20.51
N ALA A 214 12.88 -0.38 19.67
CA ALA A 214 13.54 -1.66 19.88
C ALA A 214 15.02 -1.65 19.44
N VAL A 215 15.31 -1.17 18.23
CA VAL A 215 16.62 -1.37 17.59
C VAL A 215 17.18 -0.15 16.85
N GLY A 216 16.38 0.89 16.61
CA GLY A 216 16.76 2.03 15.76
C GLY A 216 18.09 2.67 16.15
N LYS A 217 18.31 2.97 17.44
CA LYS A 217 19.58 3.57 17.90
C LYS A 217 20.80 2.71 17.56
N GLN A 218 20.71 1.40 17.74
CA GLN A 218 21.82 0.49 17.46
C GLN A 218 22.08 0.40 15.95
N VAL A 219 21.03 0.22 15.14
CA VAL A 219 21.14 0.11 13.68
C VAL A 219 21.81 1.35 13.07
N PHE A 220 21.40 2.55 13.50
CA PHE A 220 22.00 3.79 13.01
C PHE A 220 23.44 4.00 13.55
N ALA A 221 23.70 3.66 14.81
CA ALA A 221 25.04 3.75 15.40
C ALA A 221 26.05 2.82 14.69
N ASP A 222 25.64 1.60 14.34
CA ASP A 222 26.47 0.65 13.57
C ASP A 222 26.84 1.20 12.18
N ALA A 223 25.98 2.06 11.61
CA ALA A 223 26.24 2.79 10.38
C ALA A 223 27.05 4.09 10.56
N GLY A 224 27.41 4.45 11.79
CA GLY A 224 28.11 5.68 12.15
C GLY A 224 27.25 6.93 11.99
N ILE A 225 25.95 6.82 12.25
CA ILE A 225 24.94 7.88 12.19
C ILE A 225 24.26 8.02 13.57
N ASP A 226 24.17 9.24 14.07
CA ASP A 226 23.40 9.58 15.26
C ASP A 226 21.91 9.68 14.91
N LEU A 227 21.06 8.91 15.59
CA LEU A 227 19.62 8.95 15.40
C LEU A 227 18.92 9.79 16.48
N LYS A 228 18.14 10.78 16.04
CA LYS A 228 17.08 11.41 16.84
C LYS A 228 15.72 10.95 16.32
N VAL A 229 14.81 10.59 17.21
CA VAL A 229 13.43 10.22 16.85
C VAL A 229 12.49 11.26 17.46
N VAL A 230 11.67 11.86 16.62
CA VAL A 230 10.62 12.82 16.97
C VAL A 230 9.29 12.16 16.66
N LYS A 231 8.63 11.63 17.69
CA LYS A 231 7.29 11.04 17.57
C LYS A 231 6.25 12.15 17.59
N VAL A 232 5.33 12.15 16.64
CA VAL A 232 4.29 13.18 16.52
C VAL A 232 2.91 12.50 16.47
N PRO A 233 1.96 12.90 17.35
CA PRO A 233 0.63 12.29 17.38
C PRO A 233 -0.11 12.38 16.05
N VAL A 234 -0.90 11.34 15.76
CA VAL A 234 -1.80 11.30 14.60
C VAL A 234 -2.73 12.52 14.61
N GLY A 235 -2.94 13.15 13.46
CA GLY A 235 -3.84 14.31 13.32
C GLY A 235 -3.23 15.65 13.76
N THR A 236 -1.95 15.70 14.12
CA THR A 236 -1.24 16.96 14.39
C THR A 236 -1.18 17.81 13.13
N ALA A 237 -1.95 18.89 13.08
CA ALA A 237 -2.07 19.77 11.91
C ALA A 237 -0.89 20.76 11.76
N ASP A 238 -0.24 21.14 12.86
CA ASP A 238 0.87 22.07 12.89
C ASP A 238 2.07 21.45 13.62
N MET A 239 3.17 21.26 12.90
CA MET A 239 4.43 20.70 13.42
C MET A 239 5.53 21.76 13.56
N SER A 240 5.20 23.04 13.53
CA SER A 240 6.19 24.13 13.49
C SER A 240 7.18 24.10 14.66
N SER A 241 6.74 23.72 15.87
CA SER A 241 7.62 23.65 17.04
C SER A 241 8.64 22.51 16.92
N GLN A 242 8.21 21.34 16.45
CA GLN A 242 9.08 20.20 16.18
C GLN A 242 10.08 20.54 15.07
N MET A 243 9.63 21.16 13.98
CA MET A 243 10.50 21.53 12.86
C MET A 243 11.48 22.65 13.21
N ALA A 244 11.11 23.59 14.10
CA ALA A 244 12.01 24.62 14.61
C ALA A 244 13.17 24.03 15.42
N GLU A 245 12.89 23.01 16.24
CA GLU A 245 13.91 22.28 16.99
C GLU A 245 14.85 21.51 16.05
N ILE A 246 14.32 20.94 14.97
CA ILE A 246 15.11 20.23 13.96
C ILE A 246 16.02 21.20 13.20
N ALA A 247 15.47 22.30 12.67
CA ALA A 247 16.22 23.29 11.89
C ALA A 247 17.31 23.99 12.72
N SER A 248 17.09 24.22 14.01
CA SER A 248 18.10 24.81 14.91
C SER A 248 19.14 23.80 15.42
N GLY A 249 18.91 22.50 15.22
CA GLY A 249 19.70 21.40 15.78
C GLY A 249 20.96 21.01 14.99
N GLY A 250 21.40 21.84 14.04
CA GLY A 250 22.54 21.61 13.15
C GLY A 250 22.22 20.69 11.95
N PRO A 251 23.22 20.38 11.09
CA PRO A 251 23.02 19.56 9.90
C PRO A 251 22.46 18.17 10.25
N THR A 252 21.32 17.84 9.66
CA THR A 252 20.64 16.54 9.80
C THR A 252 19.99 16.20 8.47
N GLU A 253 19.92 14.92 8.17
CA GLU A 253 18.91 14.41 7.25
C GLU A 253 17.60 14.30 8.03
N VAL A 254 16.47 14.61 7.39
CA VAL A 254 15.14 14.48 7.98
C VAL A 254 14.39 13.36 7.28
N HIS A 255 14.15 12.27 8.02
CA HIS A 255 13.42 11.12 7.53
C HIS A 255 11.96 11.20 8.01
N ILE A 256 11.00 11.39 7.12
CA ILE A 256 9.59 11.58 7.46
C ILE A 256 8.82 10.28 7.19
N ILE A 257 8.14 9.77 8.23
CA ILE A 257 7.33 8.55 8.17
C ILE A 257 5.94 8.86 8.69
N GLY A 258 4.95 8.73 7.82
CA GLY A 258 3.53 8.90 8.16
C GLY A 258 2.66 8.70 6.93
N ASN A 259 1.40 9.10 7.05
CA ASN A 259 0.47 9.18 5.93
C ASN A 259 0.54 10.56 5.25
N ASP A 260 -0.15 10.73 4.13
CA ASP A 260 -0.20 11.99 3.37
C ASP A 260 -0.39 13.24 4.25
N ALA A 261 -1.42 13.24 5.11
CA ALA A 261 -1.73 14.41 5.95
C ALA A 261 -0.58 14.74 6.91
N PHE A 262 0.03 13.71 7.50
CA PHE A 262 1.20 13.85 8.36
C PHE A 262 2.39 14.44 7.60
N CYS A 263 2.69 13.89 6.43
CA CYS A 263 3.83 14.34 5.63
C CYS A 263 3.61 15.79 5.16
N ILE A 264 2.40 16.15 4.70
CA ILE A 264 2.07 17.53 4.34
C ILE A 264 2.32 18.50 5.50
N ALA A 265 1.87 18.16 6.72
CA ALA A 265 2.11 18.99 7.90
C ALA A 265 3.61 19.11 8.24
N ALA A 266 4.37 18.02 8.12
CA ALA A 266 5.82 18.01 8.34
C ALA A 266 6.56 18.89 7.32
N PHE A 267 6.27 18.73 6.04
CA PHE A 267 6.86 19.56 4.97
C PHE A 267 6.50 21.04 5.10
N ASN A 268 5.26 21.36 5.47
CA ASN A 268 4.86 22.75 5.75
C ASN A 268 5.65 23.35 6.92
N GLY A 269 5.86 22.59 8.00
CA GLY A 269 6.70 23.03 9.12
C GLY A 269 8.16 23.22 8.73
N LEU A 270 8.75 22.29 7.97
CA LEU A 270 10.13 22.40 7.48
C LEU A 270 10.31 23.63 6.58
N ARG A 271 9.34 23.87 5.67
CA ARG A 271 9.31 25.05 4.81
C ARG A 271 9.23 26.34 5.63
N ALA A 272 8.37 26.40 6.64
CA ALA A 272 8.25 27.57 7.50
C ALA A 272 9.59 27.91 8.19
N MET A 273 10.40 26.91 8.51
CA MET A 273 11.72 27.06 9.11
C MET A 273 12.85 27.22 8.08
N SER A 274 12.54 27.32 6.78
CA SER A 274 13.52 27.40 5.70
C SER A 274 14.55 26.27 5.74
N PHE A 275 14.12 25.05 6.10
CA PHE A 275 15.00 23.88 6.12
C PHE A 275 15.40 23.51 4.68
N ASP A 276 16.70 23.40 4.44
CA ASP A 276 17.31 23.11 3.13
C ASP A 276 18.18 21.84 3.15
N GLY A 277 18.20 21.12 4.28
CA GLY A 277 18.88 19.84 4.40
C GLY A 277 18.19 18.73 3.60
N PRO A 278 18.86 17.57 3.43
CA PRO A 278 18.28 16.47 2.69
C PRO A 278 17.10 15.86 3.45
N ILE A 279 16.06 15.51 2.70
CA ILE A 279 14.85 14.89 3.22
C ILE A 279 14.71 13.52 2.55
N SER A 280 14.33 12.53 3.35
CA SER A 280 13.83 11.27 2.82
C SER A 280 12.46 10.92 3.37
N VAL A 281 11.69 10.17 2.58
CA VAL A 281 10.33 9.74 2.90
C VAL A 281 10.12 8.28 2.51
N LEU A 282 9.01 7.72 2.94
CA LEU A 282 8.47 6.49 2.37
C LEU A 282 7.34 6.80 1.38
N ASN A 283 6.96 5.82 0.55
CA ASN A 283 5.93 5.95 -0.47
C ASN A 283 4.55 6.39 0.06
N GLN A 284 4.26 6.20 1.36
CA GLN A 284 3.02 6.67 1.97
C GLN A 284 2.92 8.20 2.08
N CYS A 285 4.03 8.94 1.89
CA CYS A 285 4.03 10.39 1.85
C CYS A 285 3.76 10.99 0.46
N VAL A 286 3.65 10.15 -0.58
CA VAL A 286 3.64 10.58 -1.98
C VAL A 286 2.38 10.09 -2.70
N SER A 287 1.43 11.01 -2.83
CA SER A 287 0.17 10.91 -3.59
C SER A 287 -0.13 12.21 -4.35
N ASP A 288 -1.22 12.25 -5.13
CA ASP A 288 -1.69 13.49 -5.78
C ASP A 288 -1.99 14.61 -4.76
N SER A 289 -2.50 14.24 -3.57
CA SER A 289 -2.77 15.19 -2.49
C SER A 289 -1.48 15.85 -1.99
N SER A 290 -0.46 15.03 -1.71
CA SER A 290 0.84 15.51 -1.25
C SER A 290 1.56 16.35 -2.31
N ARG A 291 1.55 15.93 -3.58
CA ARG A 291 2.12 16.67 -4.72
C ARG A 291 1.48 18.05 -4.83
N LYS A 292 0.15 18.12 -4.74
CA LYS A 292 -0.59 19.38 -4.80
C LYS A 292 -0.31 20.30 -3.61
N ALA A 293 -0.21 19.75 -2.40
CA ALA A 293 -0.03 20.55 -1.19
C ALA A 293 1.42 21.00 -0.97
N ILE A 294 2.39 20.14 -1.31
CA ILE A 294 3.82 20.39 -1.09
C ILE A 294 4.44 21.06 -2.32
N GLY A 295 4.08 20.67 -3.54
CA GLY A 295 4.63 21.22 -4.77
C GLY A 295 6.15 21.01 -4.89
N SER A 296 6.85 21.98 -5.46
CA SER A 296 8.28 21.88 -5.80
C SER A 296 9.23 21.63 -4.62
N TYR A 297 8.76 21.73 -3.37
CA TYR A 297 9.57 21.33 -2.21
C TYR A 297 9.77 19.80 -2.10
N LEU A 298 9.08 19.03 -2.95
CA LEU A 298 9.36 17.61 -3.17
C LEU A 298 10.59 17.36 -4.06
N GLU A 299 11.04 18.35 -4.85
CA GLU A 299 12.17 18.16 -5.77
C GLU A 299 13.42 17.69 -5.01
N GLY A 300 14.02 16.59 -5.48
CA GLY A 300 15.22 16.02 -4.88
C GLY A 300 15.00 15.25 -3.57
N VAL A 301 13.78 15.21 -3.03
CA VAL A 301 13.44 14.35 -1.89
C VAL A 301 13.68 12.90 -2.26
N SER A 302 14.40 12.17 -1.41
CA SER A 302 14.64 10.74 -1.61
C SER A 302 13.46 9.93 -1.08
N MET A 303 13.00 8.93 -1.83
CA MET A 303 11.87 8.11 -1.43
C MET A 303 12.23 6.63 -1.44
N GLY A 304 12.01 5.96 -0.31
CA GLY A 304 11.94 4.50 -0.23
C GLY A 304 10.56 4.01 -0.65
N SER A 305 10.50 2.98 -1.49
CA SER A 305 9.23 2.42 -1.96
C SER A 305 9.32 0.90 -2.15
N PRO A 306 8.28 0.14 -1.79
CA PRO A 306 8.27 -1.30 -2.06
C PRO A 306 8.02 -1.63 -3.53
N LEU A 307 7.42 -0.72 -4.30
CA LEU A 307 7.14 -0.89 -5.73
C LEU A 307 7.51 0.36 -6.54
N ALA A 308 7.76 0.20 -7.83
CA ALA A 308 8.23 1.24 -8.74
C ALA A 308 7.10 2.18 -9.21
N ILE A 309 6.35 2.77 -8.29
CA ILE A 309 5.20 3.65 -8.58
C ILE A 309 5.59 4.72 -9.62
N GLY A 310 4.72 4.99 -10.58
CA GLY A 310 4.99 5.95 -11.66
C GLY A 310 5.84 5.40 -12.81
N ASP A 311 6.41 4.20 -12.69
CA ASP A 311 6.98 3.48 -13.83
C ASP A 311 5.88 2.92 -14.73
N ASN A 312 5.43 3.77 -15.66
CA ASN A 312 4.39 3.42 -16.63
C ASN A 312 4.80 2.32 -17.61
N ASP A 313 6.09 1.93 -17.66
CA ASP A 313 6.55 0.82 -18.48
C ASP A 313 6.61 -0.51 -17.73
N ASN A 314 6.50 -0.48 -16.40
CA ASN A 314 6.44 -1.66 -15.55
C ASN A 314 5.20 -2.52 -15.86
N LYS A 315 5.43 -3.77 -16.29
CA LYS A 315 4.36 -4.70 -16.68
C LYS A 315 3.36 -4.99 -15.55
N ASP A 316 3.82 -5.04 -14.29
CA ASP A 316 2.97 -5.38 -13.15
C ASP A 316 2.11 -4.16 -12.77
N LEU A 317 2.61 -2.93 -12.95
CA LEU A 317 1.80 -1.71 -12.79
C LEU A 317 0.82 -1.51 -13.94
N LYS A 318 1.18 -1.86 -15.18
CA LYS A 318 0.22 -1.94 -16.29
C LYS A 318 -0.91 -2.93 -15.97
N LEU A 319 -0.56 -4.10 -15.41
CA LEU A 319 -1.54 -5.09 -14.95
C LEU A 319 -2.42 -4.53 -13.82
N TRP A 320 -1.83 -3.89 -12.81
CA TRP A 320 -2.57 -3.24 -11.73
C TRP A 320 -3.59 -2.24 -12.27
N ASN A 321 -3.17 -1.35 -13.18
CA ASN A 321 -4.07 -0.37 -13.79
C ASN A 321 -5.22 -1.03 -14.57
N ALA A 322 -4.96 -2.13 -15.29
CA ALA A 322 -5.98 -2.90 -15.98
C ALA A 322 -6.96 -3.60 -15.02
N ILE A 323 -6.47 -4.14 -13.90
CA ILE A 323 -7.30 -4.71 -12.84
C ILE A 323 -8.22 -3.64 -12.26
N VAL A 324 -7.68 -2.47 -11.91
CA VAL A 324 -8.47 -1.35 -11.37
C VAL A 324 -9.52 -0.88 -12.38
N ALA A 325 -9.14 -0.70 -13.64
CA ALA A 325 -10.07 -0.29 -14.69
C ALA A 325 -11.22 -1.29 -14.93
N THR A 326 -10.97 -2.59 -14.72
CA THR A 326 -11.95 -3.66 -15.00
C THR A 326 -12.79 -4.03 -13.79
N TYR A 327 -12.18 -4.07 -12.60
CA TYR A 327 -12.78 -4.65 -11.38
C TYR A 327 -12.87 -3.69 -10.21
N GLY A 328 -12.12 -2.59 -10.25
CA GLY A 328 -12.04 -1.61 -9.18
C GLY A 328 -13.31 -0.78 -9.08
N LYS A 329 -13.59 -0.33 -7.86
CA LYS A 329 -14.60 0.69 -7.57
C LYS A 329 -13.88 1.88 -6.97
N GLU A 330 -13.78 2.98 -7.71
CA GLU A 330 -13.25 4.26 -7.20
C GLU A 330 -11.84 4.18 -6.56
N ILE A 331 -11.01 3.22 -6.95
CA ILE A 331 -9.64 3.07 -6.44
C ILE A 331 -8.77 4.21 -6.99
N ASP A 332 -8.23 5.04 -6.10
CA ASP A 332 -7.25 6.07 -6.45
C ASP A 332 -5.88 5.45 -6.74
N LEU A 333 -5.48 5.47 -8.01
CA LEU A 333 -4.17 4.98 -8.48
C LEU A 333 -2.98 5.81 -7.99
N SER A 334 -3.21 7.04 -7.51
CA SER A 334 -2.15 7.90 -6.95
C SER A 334 -1.77 7.50 -5.53
N ASN A 335 -2.69 6.84 -4.82
CA ASN A 335 -2.50 6.39 -3.45
C ASN A 335 -1.77 5.04 -3.44
N SER A 336 -0.63 4.99 -2.75
CA SER A 336 0.25 3.82 -2.76
C SER A 336 -0.28 2.59 -2.00
N MET A 337 -1.37 2.75 -1.24
CA MET A 337 -1.95 1.68 -0.42
C MET A 337 -2.63 0.60 -1.23
N GLY A 338 -3.37 0.98 -2.28
CA GLY A 338 -3.98 0.05 -3.23
C GLY A 338 -2.96 -0.87 -3.94
N PRO A 339 -1.96 -0.31 -4.66
CA PRO A 339 -0.95 -1.12 -5.33
C PRO A 339 -0.07 -1.93 -4.36
N THR A 340 0.06 -1.51 -3.10
CA THR A 340 0.76 -2.30 -2.07
C THR A 340 0.00 -3.61 -1.76
N ILE A 341 -1.33 -3.57 -1.69
CA ILE A 341 -2.15 -4.79 -1.55
C ILE A 341 -2.04 -5.66 -2.81
N PHE A 342 -2.08 -5.06 -4.00
CA PHE A 342 -1.85 -5.79 -5.25
C PHE A 342 -0.51 -6.53 -5.24
N MET A 343 0.59 -5.84 -4.94
CA MET A 343 1.92 -6.45 -4.82
C MET A 343 1.91 -7.61 -3.82
N THR A 344 1.31 -7.41 -2.64
CA THR A 344 1.24 -8.42 -1.57
C THR A 344 0.50 -9.68 -2.02
N MET A 345 -0.69 -9.51 -2.61
CA MET A 345 -1.51 -10.63 -3.07
C MET A 345 -0.93 -11.33 -4.30
N MET A 346 -0.31 -10.59 -5.22
CA MET A 346 0.37 -11.17 -6.38
C MET A 346 1.65 -11.93 -5.98
N ALA A 347 2.37 -11.47 -4.96
CA ALA A 347 3.51 -12.19 -4.40
C ALA A 347 3.06 -13.48 -3.71
N LEU A 348 2.00 -13.40 -2.89
CA LEU A 348 1.37 -14.58 -2.29
C LEU A 348 0.93 -15.59 -3.36
N TYR A 349 0.23 -15.12 -4.41
CA TYR A 349 -0.18 -15.96 -5.52
C TYR A 349 1.00 -16.66 -6.19
N SER A 350 2.10 -15.94 -6.42
CA SER A 350 3.33 -16.49 -7.01
C SER A 350 3.99 -17.53 -6.09
N ALA A 351 3.98 -17.32 -4.77
CA ALA A 351 4.48 -18.29 -3.81
C ALA A 351 3.64 -19.58 -3.75
N LEU A 352 2.36 -19.48 -4.09
CA LEU A 352 1.42 -20.60 -4.16
C LEU A 352 1.36 -21.28 -5.54
N ASP A 353 2.12 -20.81 -6.53
CA ASP A 353 2.08 -21.34 -7.89
C ASP A 353 2.33 -22.85 -7.93
N GLY A 354 1.47 -23.59 -8.63
CA GLY A 354 1.53 -25.05 -8.68
C GLY A 354 1.16 -25.77 -7.38
N ILE A 355 0.47 -25.12 -6.43
CA ILE A 355 -0.22 -25.84 -5.35
C ILE A 355 -1.35 -26.69 -5.94
N THR A 356 -1.50 -27.91 -5.44
CA THR A 356 -2.50 -28.89 -5.93
C THR A 356 -3.11 -29.65 -4.76
N GLY A 357 -4.34 -30.13 -4.91
CA GLY A 357 -5.04 -30.87 -3.86
C GLY A 357 -5.70 -29.93 -2.85
N ASP A 358 -5.87 -30.39 -1.61
CA ASP A 358 -6.55 -29.61 -0.57
C ASP A 358 -5.72 -28.37 -0.18
N VAL A 359 -6.30 -27.18 -0.38
CA VAL A 359 -5.69 -25.90 -0.02
C VAL A 359 -6.06 -25.56 1.42
N THR A 360 -5.35 -26.17 2.37
CA THR A 360 -5.47 -25.95 3.83
C THR A 360 -4.40 -24.97 4.34
N PRO A 361 -4.55 -24.39 5.55
CA PRO A 361 -3.51 -23.59 6.20
C PRO A 361 -2.12 -24.23 6.18
N GLU A 362 -2.03 -25.53 6.49
CA GLU A 362 -0.77 -26.28 6.52
C GLU A 362 -0.16 -26.43 5.12
N SER A 363 -0.97 -26.74 4.11
CA SER A 363 -0.51 -26.87 2.72
C SER A 363 0.02 -25.54 2.18
N VAL A 364 -0.64 -24.43 2.55
CA VAL A 364 -0.25 -23.06 2.18
C VAL A 364 1.07 -22.68 2.84
N ILE A 365 1.23 -22.92 4.14
CA ILE A 365 2.50 -22.69 4.86
C ILE A 365 3.63 -23.49 4.22
N ALA A 366 3.41 -24.78 3.99
CA ALA A 366 4.41 -25.65 3.40
C ALA A 366 4.81 -25.17 1.99
N LYS A 367 3.84 -24.76 1.19
CA LYS A 367 4.05 -24.28 -0.18
C LYS A 367 4.86 -22.97 -0.19
N ILE A 368 4.48 -21.99 0.63
CA ILE A 368 5.19 -20.70 0.74
C ILE A 368 6.65 -20.92 1.18
N LYS A 369 6.89 -21.80 2.16
CA LYS A 369 8.25 -22.11 2.64
C LYS A 369 9.11 -22.87 1.62
N ALA A 370 8.48 -23.71 0.80
CA ALA A 370 9.16 -24.48 -0.24
C ALA A 370 9.44 -23.66 -1.51
N ALA A 371 8.78 -22.50 -1.67
CA ALA A 371 9.02 -21.62 -2.81
C ALA A 371 10.50 -21.19 -2.86
N GLY A 372 11.05 -21.20 -4.08
CA GLY A 372 12.37 -20.65 -4.36
C GLY A 372 12.37 -19.12 -4.27
N SER A 373 13.47 -18.51 -4.71
CA SER A 373 13.50 -17.05 -4.90
C SER A 373 12.55 -16.65 -6.02
N LEU A 374 11.63 -15.73 -5.73
CA LEU A 374 10.61 -15.23 -6.66
C LEU A 374 10.77 -13.71 -6.83
N PRO A 375 10.46 -13.14 -8.01
CA PRO A 375 10.43 -11.70 -8.20
C PRO A 375 9.33 -11.07 -7.33
N VAL A 376 9.60 -9.90 -6.76
CA VAL A 376 8.59 -9.11 -6.07
C VAL A 376 7.80 -8.34 -7.13
N PRO A 377 6.46 -8.49 -7.21
CA PRO A 377 5.65 -7.82 -8.23
C PRO A 377 5.80 -6.29 -8.18
N ALA A 378 5.96 -5.67 -9.35
CA ALA A 378 6.13 -4.22 -9.53
C ALA A 378 7.42 -3.63 -8.90
N SER A 379 8.38 -4.45 -8.46
CA SER A 379 9.53 -3.98 -7.67
C SER A 379 10.88 -4.15 -8.37
N GLY A 380 10.89 -4.15 -9.71
CA GLY A 380 12.10 -4.28 -10.51
C GLY A 380 12.86 -5.58 -10.21
N ASP A 381 14.13 -5.46 -9.82
CA ASP A 381 15.02 -6.59 -9.56
C ASP A 381 14.89 -7.17 -8.13
N LEU A 382 13.98 -6.65 -7.29
CA LEU A 382 13.79 -7.21 -5.95
C LEU A 382 13.24 -8.62 -6.03
N THR A 383 13.78 -9.49 -5.18
CA THR A 383 13.30 -10.87 -5.02
C THR A 383 12.93 -11.14 -3.57
N PHE A 384 11.98 -12.05 -3.35
CA PHE A 384 11.59 -12.52 -2.03
C PHE A 384 11.67 -14.05 -1.94
N ARG A 385 11.85 -14.53 -0.72
CA ARG A 385 11.75 -15.94 -0.35
C ARG A 385 11.38 -16.08 1.11
N CYS A 386 10.36 -16.89 1.38
CA CYS A 386 9.76 -17.02 2.70
C CYS A 386 10.22 -18.30 3.44
N ASN A 387 11.53 -18.52 3.56
CA ASN A 387 12.11 -19.69 4.25
C ASN A 387 12.74 -19.36 5.62
N GLY A 388 12.56 -18.12 6.10
CA GLY A 388 13.10 -17.65 7.38
C GLY A 388 14.59 -17.34 7.39
N LYS A 389 15.23 -17.21 6.22
CA LYS A 389 16.66 -16.92 6.10
C LYS A 389 16.99 -15.49 5.67
N ALA A 390 15.99 -14.65 5.37
CA ALA A 390 16.25 -13.27 4.99
C ALA A 390 16.97 -12.53 6.14
N TYR A 391 16.48 -12.66 7.36
CA TYR A 391 17.10 -12.13 8.57
C TYR A 391 16.96 -13.11 9.73
N ALA A 392 18.06 -13.44 10.39
CA ALA A 392 18.05 -14.39 11.51
C ALA A 392 17.23 -13.91 12.72
N LEU A 393 17.19 -12.59 12.95
CA LEU A 393 16.47 -11.99 14.07
C LEU A 393 14.98 -11.74 13.80
N THR A 394 14.55 -11.81 12.54
CA THR A 394 13.19 -11.54 12.09
C THR A 394 12.78 -12.57 11.04
N PRO A 395 12.63 -13.85 11.44
CA PRO A 395 12.45 -14.97 10.50
C PRO A 395 11.13 -14.93 9.73
N ALA A 396 10.15 -14.11 10.10
CA ALA A 396 8.96 -13.90 9.28
C ALA A 396 9.27 -13.10 7.99
N VAL A 397 10.35 -12.32 7.96
CA VAL A 397 10.70 -11.46 6.82
C VAL A 397 11.18 -12.29 5.64
N CYS A 398 10.60 -12.04 4.46
CA CYS A 398 10.89 -12.77 3.22
C CYS A 398 11.81 -12.01 2.26
N ILE A 399 12.11 -10.75 2.53
CA ILE A 399 12.82 -9.84 1.61
C ILE A 399 13.87 -9.03 2.37
N ARG A 400 14.99 -8.68 1.72
CA ARG A 400 16.04 -7.86 2.34
C ARG A 400 16.03 -6.40 1.89
N GLY A 401 15.53 -6.12 0.68
CA GLY A 401 15.66 -4.82 0.05
C GLY A 401 14.40 -3.95 0.02
N THR A 402 14.61 -2.74 -0.48
CA THR A 402 13.56 -1.78 -0.89
C THR A 402 14.03 -1.04 -2.14
N LEU A 403 13.11 -0.40 -2.88
CA LEU A 403 13.47 0.49 -3.96
C LEU A 403 13.73 1.90 -3.44
N LEU A 404 14.67 2.59 -4.08
CA LEU A 404 15.00 3.98 -3.83
C LEU A 404 14.85 4.79 -5.12
N THR A 405 14.27 5.97 -5.00
CA THR A 405 14.21 6.99 -6.06
C THR A 405 14.38 8.39 -5.45
N THR A 406 14.52 9.40 -6.30
CA THR A 406 14.31 10.81 -5.96
C THR A 406 13.05 11.33 -6.63
N LEU A 407 12.44 12.38 -6.10
CA LEU A 407 11.30 13.03 -6.76
C LEU A 407 11.76 14.19 -7.65
N ASP A 408 11.07 14.40 -8.77
CA ASP A 408 11.27 15.54 -9.66
C ASP A 408 10.52 16.81 -9.18
N GLU A 409 10.55 17.88 -9.98
CA GLU A 409 9.91 19.17 -9.66
C GLU A 409 8.39 19.08 -9.47
N ASP A 410 7.75 18.09 -10.09
CA ASP A 410 6.31 17.81 -9.98
C ASP A 410 6.01 16.83 -8.83
N GLY A 411 7.04 16.33 -8.14
CA GLY A 411 6.93 15.33 -7.09
C GLY A 411 6.67 13.91 -7.62
N ASN A 412 6.99 13.64 -8.90
CA ASN A 412 6.94 12.31 -9.48
C ASN A 412 8.27 11.57 -9.24
N PRO A 413 8.23 10.23 -9.08
CA PRO A 413 9.43 9.42 -9.02
C PRO A 413 10.31 9.54 -10.27
N THR A 414 11.59 9.79 -10.07
CA THR A 414 12.59 9.70 -11.12
C THR A 414 12.90 8.23 -11.43
N LEU A 415 12.95 7.89 -12.71
CA LEU A 415 13.20 6.53 -13.19
C LEU A 415 14.63 6.37 -13.73
N PRO A 416 15.23 5.16 -13.64
CA PRO A 416 14.69 3.98 -12.98
C PRO A 416 14.85 4.02 -11.45
N TYR A 417 13.98 3.32 -10.73
CA TYR A 417 14.19 3.02 -9.32
C TYR A 417 15.46 2.18 -9.13
N ARG A 418 16.18 2.42 -8.04
CA ARG A 418 17.36 1.65 -7.64
C ARG A 418 17.03 0.72 -6.49
N ALA A 419 17.24 -0.57 -6.67
CA ALA A 419 17.16 -1.52 -5.57
C ALA A 419 18.30 -1.29 -4.55
N THR A 420 17.97 -1.35 -3.26
CA THR A 420 18.90 -1.28 -2.14
C THR A 420 18.67 -2.47 -1.22
N GLY A 421 19.71 -3.00 -0.57
CA GLY A 421 19.58 -4.18 0.30
C GLY A 421 19.17 -5.48 -0.41
N ASN A 422 19.34 -5.57 -1.74
CA ASN A 422 18.82 -6.68 -2.56
C ASN A 422 19.75 -7.91 -2.64
N SER A 423 20.34 -8.33 -1.52
CA SER A 423 21.07 -9.60 -1.52
C SER A 423 20.09 -10.78 -1.60
N PRO A 424 20.36 -11.81 -2.44
CA PRO A 424 19.46 -12.96 -2.56
C PRO A 424 19.29 -13.67 -1.22
N VAL A 425 18.06 -14.11 -0.90
CA VAL A 425 17.80 -14.97 0.26
C VAL A 425 18.18 -16.41 -0.09
N GLU A 426 19.10 -16.98 0.67
CA GLU A 426 19.70 -18.28 0.40
C GLU A 426 18.70 -19.45 0.61
N ASP A 427 19.01 -20.62 0.03
CA ASP A 427 18.26 -21.88 0.21
C ASP A 427 18.22 -22.36 1.65
#